data_AF-A0A972UKQ7-F1
#
_entry.id   AF-A0A972UKQ7-F1
#
_cell.length_a   1.000
_cell.length_b   1.000
_cell.length_c   1.000
_cell.angle_alpha   90.00
_cell.angle_beta   90.00
_cell.angle_gamma   90.00
#
_symmetry.space_group_name_H-M   'P 1'
#
loop_
_entity.id
_entity.type
_entity.pdbx_description
1 polymer ?
#
loop_
_entity_poly.entity_id
_entity_poly.type
_entity_poly.pdbx_seq_one_letter_code
_entity_poly.pdbx_strand_id
1 'polypeptide(L)'
;VRTRFGIDDEVCTGDRACIRLSGCPSLTLKPNPDPLRDDPVTHVNNDCVGCGVCGEVAHAAVLCPSFYRARVIANPNWIDRRLHALRRRVITWLMGETAVEQPIGEEATA
;
A
#
# COMPACT_ATOMS: atom_id res chain seq x y z
N VAL A 1 10.47 12.53 6.12
CA VAL A 1 9.93 11.16 5.92
C VAL A 1 8.42 11.26 5.76
N ARG A 2 7.87 10.89 4.60
CA ARG A 2 6.41 10.97 4.34
C ARG A 2 5.83 9.56 4.48
N THR A 3 4.75 9.38 5.24
CA THR A 3 4.05 8.10 5.31
C THR A 3 2.97 8.08 4.24
N ARG A 4 2.85 6.96 3.52
CA ARG A 4 1.72 6.66 2.65
C ARG A 4 1.00 5.41 3.17
N PHE A 5 -0.31 5.42 3.07
CA PHE A 5 -1.15 4.28 3.39
C PHE A 5 -1.78 3.78 2.11
N GLY A 6 -1.97 2.48 2.04
CA GLY A 6 -2.58 1.84 0.88
C GLY A 6 -3.29 0.56 1.28
N ILE A 7 -4.06 0.06 0.33
CA ILE A 7 -4.80 -1.19 0.43
C ILE A 7 -4.39 -2.01 -0.79
N ASP A 8 -4.07 -3.27 -0.55
CA ASP A 8 -3.78 -4.22 -1.62
C ASP A 8 -5.10 -4.71 -2.25
N ASP A 9 -5.29 -4.39 -3.53
CA ASP A 9 -6.48 -4.73 -4.31
C ASP A 9 -6.62 -6.27 -4.47
N GLU A 10 -5.51 -7.03 -4.48
CA GLU A 10 -5.53 -8.49 -4.67
C GLU A 10 -6.01 -9.22 -3.40
N VAL A 11 -5.66 -8.69 -2.23
CA VAL A 11 -6.02 -9.25 -0.92
C VAL A 11 -7.35 -8.69 -0.42
N CYS A 12 -7.78 -7.53 -0.91
CA CYS A 12 -9.05 -6.91 -0.51
C CYS A 12 -10.24 -7.80 -0.86
N THR A 13 -11.02 -8.19 0.16
CA THR A 13 -12.17 -9.07 -0.01
C THR A 13 -13.47 -8.33 -0.35
N GLY A 14 -13.52 -7.00 -0.16
CA GLY A 14 -14.70 -6.16 -0.44
C GLY A 14 -15.68 -6.02 0.73
N ASP A 15 -15.28 -6.44 1.94
CA ASP A 15 -16.06 -6.38 3.19
C ASP A 15 -16.32 -4.95 3.70
N ARG A 16 -15.56 -3.96 3.21
CA ARG A 16 -15.78 -2.51 3.41
C ARG A 16 -15.87 -2.11 4.89
N ALA A 17 -15.35 -2.91 5.81
CA ALA A 17 -15.40 -2.62 7.24
C ALA A 17 -14.47 -1.44 7.58
N CYS A 18 -13.31 -1.35 6.94
CA CYS A 18 -12.34 -0.28 7.13
C CYS A 18 -12.88 1.11 6.76
N ILE A 19 -13.63 1.28 5.66
CA ILE A 19 -14.25 2.58 5.29
C ILE A 19 -15.34 2.99 6.27
N ARG A 20 -16.12 2.03 6.77
CA ARG A 20 -17.20 2.30 7.72
C ARG A 20 -16.71 2.67 9.12
N LEU A 21 -15.67 1.99 9.61
CA LEU A 21 -15.19 2.14 10.98
C LEU A 21 -14.15 3.25 11.14
N SER A 22 -13.39 3.58 10.09
CA SER A 22 -12.37 4.63 10.18
C SER A 22 -12.90 6.04 9.97
N GLY A 23 -13.97 6.22 9.18
CA GLY A 23 -14.49 7.55 8.83
C GLY A 23 -13.48 8.46 8.11
N CYS A 24 -12.42 7.90 7.53
CA CYS A 24 -11.36 8.66 6.89
C CYS A 24 -11.85 9.26 5.56
N PRO A 25 -11.79 10.61 5.36
CA PRO A 25 -12.29 11.24 4.15
C PRO A 25 -11.51 10.87 2.90
N SER A 26 -10.27 10.41 3.07
CA SER A 26 -9.38 9.96 1.99
C SER A 26 -9.53 8.46 1.67
N LEU A 27 -10.39 7.73 2.40
CA LEU A 27 -10.64 6.30 2.15
C LEU A 27 -11.89 6.17 1.27
N THR A 28 -11.71 5.65 0.07
CA THR A 28 -12.69 5.67 -1.03
C THR A 28 -12.89 4.27 -1.62
N LEU A 29 -13.78 4.13 -2.60
CA LEU A 29 -14.02 2.90 -3.32
C LEU A 29 -13.58 3.05 -4.78
N LYS A 30 -12.96 2.00 -5.32
CA LYS A 30 -12.54 1.87 -6.71
C LYS A 30 -13.14 0.58 -7.28
N PRO A 31 -13.48 0.53 -8.59
CA PRO A 31 -13.88 -0.73 -9.22
C PRO A 31 -12.80 -1.81 -9.04
N ASN A 32 -13.26 -3.06 -8.89
CA ASN A 32 -12.36 -4.20 -8.76
C ASN A 32 -11.53 -4.37 -10.04
N PRO A 33 -10.19 -4.55 -9.94
CA PRO A 33 -9.39 -4.90 -11.12
C PRO A 33 -9.70 -6.29 -11.68
N ASP A 34 -10.24 -7.20 -10.87
CA ASP A 34 -10.68 -8.53 -11.32
C ASP A 34 -12.08 -8.46 -11.96
N PRO A 35 -12.22 -8.71 -13.28
CA PRO A 35 -13.50 -8.64 -13.98
C PRO A 35 -14.50 -9.72 -13.55
N LEU A 36 -14.07 -10.74 -12.81
CA LEU A 36 -14.95 -11.78 -12.26
C LEU A 36 -15.57 -11.38 -10.92
N ARG A 37 -15.14 -10.26 -10.32
CA ARG A 37 -15.60 -9.79 -9.01
C ARG A 37 -16.31 -8.44 -9.14
N ASP A 38 -17.60 -8.42 -8.80
CA ASP A 38 -18.41 -7.19 -8.85
C ASP A 38 -18.19 -6.27 -7.63
N ASP A 39 -17.70 -6.82 -6.52
CA ASP A 39 -17.50 -6.05 -5.29
C ASP A 39 -16.33 -5.06 -5.45
N PRO A 40 -16.57 -3.75 -5.23
CA PRO A 40 -15.52 -2.74 -5.32
C PRO A 40 -14.50 -2.91 -4.20
N VAL A 41 -13.27 -2.53 -4.49
CA VAL A 41 -12.14 -2.56 -3.55
C VAL A 41 -11.99 -1.20 -2.87
N THR A 42 -11.55 -1.24 -1.62
CA THR A 42 -11.26 -0.03 -0.84
C THR A 42 -9.91 0.55 -1.27
N HIS A 43 -9.85 1.87 -1.45
CA HIS A 43 -8.66 2.54 -1.96
C HIS A 43 -8.39 3.85 -1.22
N VAL A 44 -7.12 4.12 -0.91
CA VAL A 44 -6.68 5.38 -0.30
C VAL A 44 -6.37 6.39 -1.40
N ASN A 45 -7.11 7.49 -1.47
CA ASN A 45 -6.91 8.51 -2.48
C ASN A 45 -5.66 9.39 -2.22
N ASN A 46 -5.32 10.23 -3.19
CA ASN A 46 -4.13 11.10 -3.12
C ASN A 46 -4.25 12.25 -2.09
N ASP A 47 -5.44 12.52 -1.57
CA ASP A 47 -5.65 13.52 -0.52
C ASP A 47 -5.21 13.03 0.87
N CYS A 48 -4.80 11.77 0.99
CA CYS A 48 -4.33 11.20 2.23
C CYS A 48 -3.10 11.93 2.77
N VAL A 49 -3.29 12.69 3.85
CA VAL A 49 -2.22 13.41 4.56
C VAL A 49 -1.38 12.51 5.48
N GLY A 50 -1.79 11.25 5.65
CA GLY A 50 -1.04 10.27 6.43
C GLY A 50 -1.17 10.40 7.95
N CYS A 51 -2.35 10.78 8.46
CA CYS A 51 -2.62 10.90 9.90
C CYS A 51 -2.55 9.58 10.70
N GLY A 52 -2.67 8.42 10.03
CA GLY A 52 -2.47 7.10 10.64
C GLY A 52 -3.68 6.47 11.34
N VAL A 53 -4.74 7.23 11.60
CA VAL A 53 -5.94 6.75 12.33
C VAL A 53 -6.60 5.54 11.66
N CYS A 54 -6.77 5.57 10.34
CA CYS A 54 -7.36 4.43 9.62
C CYS A 54 -6.52 3.16 9.72
N GLY A 55 -5.20 3.28 9.83
CA GLY A 55 -4.29 2.14 9.97
C GLY A 55 -4.24 1.56 11.37
N GLU A 56 -4.29 2.41 12.40
CA GLU A 56 -4.38 1.97 13.79
C GLU A 56 -5.70 1.22 14.03
N VAL A 57 -6.81 1.73 13.51
CA VAL A 57 -8.12 1.06 13.57
C VAL A 57 -8.13 -0.24 12.77
N ALA A 58 -7.58 -0.24 11.55
CA ALA A 58 -7.52 -1.43 10.70
C ALA A 58 -6.69 -2.55 11.33
N HIS A 59 -5.56 -2.21 11.97
CA HIS A 59 -4.68 -3.18 12.63
C HIS A 59 -5.25 -3.68 13.96
N ALA A 60 -5.74 -2.78 14.81
CA ALA A 60 -6.26 -3.13 16.14
C ALA A 60 -7.48 -4.06 16.08
N ALA A 61 -8.33 -3.90 15.05
CA ALA A 61 -9.53 -4.69 14.88
C ALA A 61 -9.42 -5.77 13.77
N VAL A 62 -8.21 -6.00 13.23
CA VAL A 62 -7.93 -6.98 12.15
C VAL A 62 -8.95 -6.87 11.01
N LEU A 63 -9.35 -5.64 10.70
CA LEU A 63 -10.48 -5.38 9.80
C LEU A 63 -10.12 -5.59 8.33
N CYS A 64 -8.85 -5.48 7.99
CA CYS A 64 -8.42 -5.42 6.61
C CYS A 64 -7.02 -6.06 6.51
N PRO A 65 -6.91 -7.35 6.11
CA PRO A 65 -5.62 -8.00 5.91
C PRO A 65 -4.80 -7.36 4.79
N SER A 66 -5.42 -6.57 3.92
CA SER A 66 -4.79 -5.87 2.80
C SER A 66 -4.25 -4.47 3.14
N PHE A 67 -4.45 -3.97 4.36
CA PHE A 67 -3.98 -2.64 4.72
C PHE A 67 -2.47 -2.61 4.95
N TYR A 68 -1.77 -1.68 4.30
CA TYR A 68 -0.33 -1.49 4.46
C TYR A 68 0.09 -0.04 4.69
N ARG A 69 1.24 0.13 5.35
CA ARG A 69 1.90 1.41 5.59
C ARG A 69 3.25 1.44 4.89
N ALA A 70 3.40 2.31 3.89
CA ALA A 70 4.66 2.57 3.21
C ALA A 70 5.33 3.83 3.76
N ARG A 71 6.65 3.77 3.96
CA ARG A 71 7.46 4.93 4.34
C ARG A 71 8.21 5.43 3.12
N VAL A 72 7.92 6.66 2.70
CA VAL A 72 8.63 7.33 1.62
C VAL A 72 9.85 8.07 2.20
N ILE A 73 11.04 7.62 1.79
CA ILE A 73 12.31 8.23 2.14
C ILE A 73 12.62 9.28 1.06
N ALA A 74 12.59 10.55 1.45
CA ALA A 74 13.04 11.65 0.59
C ALA A 74 14.52 11.94 0.92
N ASN A 75 15.37 11.99 -0.11
CA ASN A 75 16.83 12.14 -0.03
C ASN A 75 17.58 10.93 0.61
N PRO A 76 17.76 9.82 -0.12
CA PRO A 76 18.48 8.65 0.38
C PRO A 76 19.99 8.89 0.43
N ASN A 77 20.61 8.53 1.56
CA ASN A 77 22.07 8.58 1.70
C ASN A 77 22.74 7.42 0.92
N TRP A 78 24.07 7.41 0.84
CA TRP A 78 24.80 6.37 0.09
C TRP A 78 24.59 4.97 0.67
N ILE A 79 24.45 4.85 2.00
CA ILE A 79 24.20 3.58 2.70
C ILE A 79 22.82 3.02 2.34
N ASP A 80 21.79 3.87 2.35
CA ASP A 80 20.42 3.53 1.95
C ASP A 80 20.40 2.95 0.54
N ARG A 81 21.15 3.58 -0.38
CA ARG A 81 21.27 3.11 -1.77
C ARG A 81 21.96 1.75 -1.87
N ARG A 82 23.05 1.52 -1.13
CA ARG A 82 23.75 0.22 -1.16
C ARG A 82 22.91 -0.89 -0.53
N LEU A 83 22.24 -0.61 0.58
CA LEU A 83 21.37 -1.57 1.26
C LEU A 83 20.16 -1.94 0.41
N HIS A 84 19.56 -0.96 -0.28
CA HIS A 84 18.48 -1.19 -1.22
C HIS A 84 18.91 -2.09 -2.39
N ALA A 85 20.10 -1.86 -2.96
CA ALA A 85 20.64 -2.71 -4.03
C ALA A 85 20.88 -4.16 -3.58
N LEU A 86 21.38 -4.36 -2.36
CA LEU A 86 21.56 -5.69 -1.79
C LEU A 86 20.21 -6.39 -1.55
N ARG A 87 19.24 -5.68 -0.95
CA ARG A 87 17.88 -6.21 -0.70
C ARG A 87 17.22 -6.66 -1.99
N ARG A 88 17.24 -5.85 -3.05
CA ARG A 88 16.68 -6.24 -4.36
C ARG A 88 17.32 -7.52 -4.91
N ARG A 89 18.64 -7.66 -4.82
CA ARG A 89 19.33 -8.89 -5.29
C ARG A 89 18.91 -10.12 -4.52
N VAL A 90 18.85 -10.03 -3.19
CA VAL A 90 18.43 -11.16 -2.33
C VAL A 90 16.98 -11.52 -2.58
N ILE A 91 16.09 -10.54 -2.67
CA ILE A 91 14.66 -10.75 -2.95
C ILE A 91 14.49 -11.45 -4.31
N THR A 92 15.19 -10.99 -5.34
CA THR A 92 15.13 -11.59 -6.69
C THR A 92 15.65 -13.03 -6.68
N TRP A 93 16.72 -13.29 -5.92
CA TRP A 93 17.30 -14.63 -5.81
C TRP A 93 16.36 -15.60 -5.05
N LEU A 94 15.70 -15.14 -3.99
CA LEU A 94 14.78 -15.96 -3.20
C LEU A 94 13.41 -16.17 -3.87
N MET A 95 12.89 -15.16 -4.56
CA MET A 95 11.52 -15.18 -5.13
C MET A 95 11.45 -15.66 -6.58
N GLY A 96 12.56 -16.08 -7.20
CA GLY A 96 12.63 -16.74 -8.51
C GLY A 96 11.42 -16.52 -9.43
N GLU A 97 11.40 -15.38 -10.13
CA GLU A 97 10.48 -15.07 -11.25
C GLU A 97 8.96 -14.96 -10.94
N THR A 98 8.53 -14.50 -9.76
CA THR A 98 7.13 -14.01 -9.55
C THR A 98 7.05 -12.61 -8.94
N ALA A 99 7.85 -11.66 -9.42
CA ALA A 99 7.63 -10.25 -9.10
C ALA A 99 6.63 -9.67 -10.10
N VAL A 100 5.34 -9.64 -9.75
CA VAL A 100 4.42 -8.64 -10.29
C VAL A 100 4.90 -7.30 -9.74
N GLU A 101 5.66 -6.57 -10.56
CA GLU A 101 6.09 -5.20 -10.29
C GLU A 101 4.84 -4.30 -10.27
N GLN A 102 4.18 -4.18 -9.12
CA GLN A 102 3.24 -3.08 -8.90
C GLN A 102 4.07 -1.81 -8.69
N PRO A 103 3.90 -0.78 -9.54
CA PRO A 103 4.75 0.39 -9.53
C PRO A 103 4.50 1.19 -8.25
N ILE A 104 5.33 0.95 -7.23
CA ILE A 104 5.40 1.81 -6.05
C ILE A 104 6.12 3.10 -6.41
N GLY A 105 5.43 3.97 -7.16
CA GLY A 105 5.79 5.37 -7.34
C GLY A 105 7.16 5.60 -7.93
N GLU A 106 7.31 5.31 -9.23
CA GLU A 106 8.36 5.90 -10.06
C GLU A 106 8.03 7.38 -10.31
N GLU A 107 8.14 8.20 -9.25
CA GLU A 107 8.32 9.64 -9.33
C GLU A 107 9.70 9.96 -8.74
N ALA A 108 10.72 9.34 -9.33
CA ALA A 108 12.11 9.66 -9.12
C ALA A 108 12.72 10.04 -10.47
N THR A 109 12.35 11.21 -10.99
CA THR A 109 13.15 12.07 -11.87
C THR A 109 12.31 13.22 -12.44
N ALA A 110 12.41 14.39 -11.78
CA ALA A 110 12.59 15.69 -12.42
C ALA A 110 13.20 16.63 -11.37
#